data_AF-A0A9P7WVW6-F1
#
_entry.id   AF-A0A9P7WVW6-F1
#
_cell.length_a   1.000
_cell.length_b   1.000
_cell.length_c   1.000
_cell.angle_alpha   90.00
_cell.angle_beta   90.00
_cell.angle_gamma   90.00
#
_symmetry.space_group_name_H-M   'P 1'
#
loop_
_entity.id
_entity.type
_entity.pdbx_description
1 polymer ?
#
loop_
_entity_poly.entity_id
_entity_poly.type
_entity_poly.pdbx_seq_one_letter_code
_entity_poly.pdbx_strand_id
1 'polypeptide(L)'
;MSYSYLHDVEVSDANRHKYPPTWPGRSKRAAIDERSTADQIPELAPPNPSFNLPYDSGRRRLVLCGLVFALVTGSAFIITGIFIHATSTSFVIIGLTRWEDIALGLSFNALVTVCSEVTGYVHGTTLKWGLAKEGRLRFNANLRLFSATEGTLSVNGPVVSVIFTISIIFSYAASSTVFLHGQIFADIASSSPSVISFFPPIVLGVTLVLQAALGLIAFFNTHVLTWSSSPLDVTSALIHHGYIHHRSKRCMRSVSKTNVLSTDPIRPLSRQPSAWSSHKTVPRVVWFVWSSLVVWTGWFLIFLYVELPNSLRFHNDVTPLGPLVLGLLFLAAVQAVVTIVLHCCELVTTLARDELVWRAASTGRGVRPAGNPLMVVLRSWQSIILLLAKPAIHWFFGMIVGVDASFGFGVNGLDLFFLPVLFLVAVFITVVAVLRPSGPQPVAYGHIQTLADLVDEWSTTMYWGIRRTAGRGRGRLVTPGRPKMGLYLQSGWRGSTHDVRMMHVSHYCVDFRPVGSVQFVDAGIHRLMQV
;
A
#
# COMPACT_ATOMS: atom_id res chain seq x y z
N MET A 1 38.01 50.10 -3.35
CA MET A 1 38.44 49.71 -4.71
C MET A 1 37.20 49.16 -5.40
N SER A 2 36.32 50.00 -5.96
CA SER A 2 36.45 50.71 -7.25
C SER A 2 36.65 49.70 -8.38
N TYR A 3 35.82 49.57 -9.43
CA TYR A 3 35.13 50.59 -10.24
C TYR A 3 33.90 50.03 -10.99
N SER A 4 32.93 50.92 -11.23
CA SER A 4 31.92 50.92 -12.31
C SER A 4 32.54 50.97 -13.72
N TYR A 5 31.82 50.52 -14.76
CA TYR A 5 31.40 51.25 -15.99
C TYR A 5 30.79 50.23 -16.99
N LEU A 6 29.49 50.24 -17.29
CA LEU A 6 28.78 51.05 -18.30
C LEU A 6 29.26 50.83 -19.76
N HIS A 7 28.40 50.21 -20.56
CA HIS A 7 28.24 50.54 -21.97
C HIS A 7 26.78 50.36 -22.39
N ASP A 8 26.19 51.48 -22.81
CA ASP A 8 24.89 51.62 -23.45
C ASP A 8 24.90 51.00 -24.85
N VAL A 9 23.83 50.32 -25.22
CA VAL A 9 23.35 50.23 -26.61
C VAL A 9 21.84 50.38 -26.58
N GLU A 10 21.40 51.55 -27.03
CA GLU A 10 20.03 51.97 -27.27
C GLU A 10 19.65 51.55 -28.70
N VAL A 11 18.65 50.67 -28.87
CA VAL A 11 17.96 50.46 -30.16
C VAL A 11 16.47 50.22 -29.93
N SER A 12 15.71 51.27 -30.24
CA SER A 12 14.43 51.33 -30.95
C SER A 12 13.29 50.37 -30.59
N ASP A 13 12.25 50.98 -30.03
CA ASP A 13 10.86 50.51 -29.95
C ASP A 13 10.27 50.05 -31.28
N ALA A 14 9.64 48.87 -31.27
CA ALA A 14 8.35 48.62 -31.93
C ALA A 14 7.79 47.24 -31.50
N ASN A 15 6.52 47.22 -31.09
CA ASN A 15 5.68 46.04 -30.84
C ASN A 15 5.98 45.16 -29.62
N ARG A 16 5.59 45.66 -28.43
CA ARG A 16 5.16 44.80 -27.31
C ARG A 16 3.68 44.99 -27.02
N HIS A 17 2.90 43.97 -27.36
CA HIS A 17 1.57 43.77 -26.80
C HIS A 17 1.67 43.64 -25.27
N LYS A 18 1.01 44.57 -24.59
CA LYS A 18 0.74 44.56 -23.15
C LYS A 18 -0.14 43.35 -22.82
N TYR A 19 0.41 42.35 -22.14
CA TYR A 19 -0.38 41.47 -21.27
C TYR A 19 -0.21 41.96 -19.82
N PRO A 20 -1.30 42.32 -19.11
CA PRO A 20 -1.21 42.66 -17.69
C PRO A 20 -1.05 41.39 -16.83
N PRO A 21 -0.28 41.45 -15.72
CA PRO A 21 -0.26 40.40 -14.72
C PRO A 21 -1.41 40.64 -13.75
N THR A 22 -2.55 40.01 -14.00
CA THR A 22 -3.63 39.94 -13.01
C THR A 22 -4.11 38.51 -12.89
N TRP A 23 -3.71 37.86 -11.80
CA TRP A 23 -4.38 36.67 -11.29
C TRP A 23 -5.87 37.00 -11.12
N PRO A 24 -6.80 36.32 -11.81
CA PRO A 24 -8.20 36.52 -11.55
C PRO A 24 -8.53 35.78 -10.26
N GLY A 25 -8.91 36.57 -9.24
CA GLY A 25 -9.68 36.09 -8.12
C GLY A 25 -10.81 35.20 -8.63
N ARG A 26 -10.88 34.00 -8.06
CA ARG A 26 -11.88 32.97 -8.31
C ARG A 26 -13.27 33.60 -8.22
N SER A 27 -13.82 33.97 -9.39
CA SER A 27 -15.08 34.69 -9.47
C SER A 27 -16.21 33.73 -9.13
N LYS A 28 -17.04 34.12 -8.16
CA LYS A 28 -18.28 33.44 -7.74
C LYS A 28 -19.39 33.50 -8.80
N ARG A 29 -19.08 33.61 -10.11
CA ARG A 29 -20.07 33.87 -11.18
C ARG A 29 -20.26 32.73 -12.19
N ALA A 30 -19.68 31.56 -11.96
CA ALA A 30 -20.07 30.32 -12.66
C ALA A 30 -20.94 29.39 -11.80
N ALA A 31 -21.47 29.88 -10.67
CA ALA A 31 -22.30 29.12 -9.72
C ALA A 31 -23.81 29.36 -9.89
N ILE A 32 -24.25 29.99 -10.99
CA ILE A 32 -25.66 30.37 -11.20
C ILE A 32 -26.40 29.37 -12.10
N ASP A 33 -25.73 28.51 -12.86
CA ASP A 33 -26.41 27.49 -13.71
C ASP A 33 -26.35 26.04 -13.19
N GLU A 34 -25.59 25.73 -12.14
CA GLU A 34 -25.64 24.40 -11.50
C GLU A 34 -26.71 24.29 -10.40
N ARG A 35 -27.36 25.40 -10.02
CA ARG A 35 -28.42 25.41 -8.99
C ARG A 35 -29.79 24.94 -9.50
N SER A 36 -30.07 25.03 -10.80
CA SER A 36 -31.37 24.60 -11.35
C SER A 36 -31.54 23.07 -11.44
N THR A 37 -30.49 22.28 -11.22
CA THR A 37 -30.55 20.82 -11.16
C THR A 37 -30.33 20.24 -9.76
N ALA A 38 -30.11 21.09 -8.75
CA ALA A 38 -29.95 20.66 -7.36
C ALA A 38 -31.29 20.50 -6.60
N ASP A 39 -32.40 21.03 -7.15
CA ASP A 39 -33.74 20.96 -6.53
C ASP A 39 -34.50 19.64 -6.81
N GLN A 40 -33.82 18.62 -7.33
CA GLN A 40 -34.32 17.25 -7.36
C GLN A 40 -33.28 16.29 -6.79
N ILE A 41 -32.76 16.57 -5.59
CA ILE A 41 -32.29 15.48 -4.74
C ILE A 41 -33.57 14.85 -4.17
N PRO A 42 -34.04 13.69 -4.66
CA PRO A 42 -35.15 13.00 -4.02
C PRO A 42 -34.81 12.85 -2.54
N GLU A 43 -35.73 13.30 -1.69
CA GLU A 43 -35.69 13.13 -0.24
C GLU A 43 -35.17 11.72 0.05
N LEU A 44 -33.95 11.65 0.62
CA LEU A 44 -33.24 10.38 0.81
C LEU A 44 -34.19 9.46 1.57
N ALA A 45 -34.60 8.36 0.93
CA ALA A 45 -35.34 7.31 1.61
C ALA A 45 -34.57 6.97 2.90
N PRO A 46 -35.25 6.92 4.06
CA PRO A 46 -34.57 6.69 5.33
C PRO A 46 -33.75 5.40 5.20
N PRO A 47 -32.47 5.42 5.61
CA PRO A 47 -31.58 4.28 5.46
C PRO A 47 -32.25 3.07 6.09
N ASN A 48 -32.50 2.03 5.30
CA ASN A 48 -33.15 0.84 5.80
C ASN A 48 -32.22 0.21 6.86
N PRO A 49 -32.61 0.21 8.15
CA PRO A 49 -31.69 0.01 9.28
C PRO A 49 -31.20 -1.45 9.43
N SER A 50 -31.51 -2.32 8.49
CA SER A 50 -31.35 -3.77 8.60
C SER A 50 -30.29 -4.40 7.68
N PHE A 51 -29.57 -3.62 6.86
CA PHE A 51 -28.49 -4.18 6.03
C PHE A 51 -27.24 -4.47 6.86
N ASN A 52 -27.26 -5.58 7.59
CA ASN A 52 -26.10 -6.17 8.21
C ASN A 52 -25.68 -7.38 7.39
N LEU A 53 -24.46 -7.34 6.83
CA LEU A 53 -23.89 -8.52 6.22
C LEU A 53 -23.64 -9.56 7.32
N PRO A 54 -24.09 -10.82 7.17
CA PRO A 54 -24.11 -11.80 8.26
C PRO A 54 -22.72 -12.10 8.85
N TYR A 55 -21.65 -11.81 8.10
CA TYR A 55 -20.26 -12.03 8.50
C TYR A 55 -19.59 -10.83 9.19
N ASP A 56 -20.24 -9.66 9.26
CA ASP A 56 -19.59 -8.44 9.81
C ASP A 56 -19.41 -8.50 11.32
N SER A 57 -20.28 -9.21 12.05
CA SER A 57 -20.14 -9.41 13.50
C SER A 57 -18.85 -10.14 13.88
N GLY A 58 -18.51 -11.21 13.16
CA GLY A 58 -17.28 -11.98 13.36
C GLY A 58 -16.03 -11.16 13.04
N ARG A 59 -16.07 -10.35 11.96
CA ARG A 59 -14.95 -9.48 11.57
C ARG A 59 -14.72 -8.37 12.58
N ARG A 60 -15.79 -7.76 13.08
CA ARG A 60 -15.73 -6.74 14.12
C ARG A 60 -15.07 -7.28 15.39
N ARG A 61 -15.38 -8.51 15.79
CA ARG A 61 -14.71 -9.18 16.92
C ARG A 61 -13.24 -9.46 16.64
N LEU A 62 -12.90 -9.98 15.46
CA LEU A 62 -11.50 -10.25 15.08
C LEU A 62 -10.65 -8.97 15.12
N VAL A 63 -11.20 -7.87 14.60
CA VAL A 63 -10.55 -6.55 14.64
C VAL A 63 -10.33 -6.09 16.08
N LEU A 64 -11.34 -6.22 16.95
CA LEU A 64 -11.22 -5.86 18.36
C LEU A 64 -10.18 -6.72 19.08
N CYS A 65 -10.17 -8.04 18.85
CA CYS A 65 -9.15 -8.93 19.39
C CYS A 65 -7.74 -8.51 18.96
N GLY A 66 -7.57 -8.12 17.69
CA GLY A 66 -6.30 -7.62 17.19
C GLY A 66 -5.86 -6.30 17.84
N LEU A 67 -6.78 -5.36 18.09
CA LEU A 67 -6.46 -4.12 18.82
C LEU A 67 -6.05 -4.40 20.27
N VAL A 68 -6.75 -5.31 20.94
CA VAL A 68 -6.39 -5.76 22.30
C VAL A 68 -5.01 -6.44 22.30
N PHE A 69 -4.73 -7.29 21.32
CA PHE A 69 -3.40 -7.89 21.15
C PHE A 69 -2.32 -6.82 21.03
N ALA A 70 -2.50 -5.83 20.15
CA ALA A 70 -1.53 -4.73 19.99
C ALA A 70 -1.34 -3.91 21.29
N LEU A 71 -2.40 -3.66 22.05
CA LEU A 71 -2.31 -2.99 23.35
C LEU A 71 -1.52 -3.81 24.38
N VAL A 72 -1.80 -5.11 24.48
CA VAL A 72 -1.12 -6.01 25.42
C VAL A 72 0.37 -6.10 25.06
N THR A 73 0.68 -6.30 23.77
CA THR A 73 2.05 -6.33 23.27
C THR A 73 2.78 -5.02 23.57
N GLY A 74 2.18 -3.87 23.25
CA GLY A 74 2.79 -2.56 23.54
C GLY A 74 3.01 -2.33 25.04
N SER A 75 2.04 -2.70 25.88
CA SER A 75 2.13 -2.59 27.34
C SER A 75 3.24 -3.49 27.90
N ALA A 76 3.40 -4.70 27.38
CA ALA A 76 4.48 -5.61 27.76
C ALA A 76 5.85 -4.98 27.49
N PHE A 77 6.06 -4.37 26.32
CA PHE A 77 7.31 -3.69 26.00
C PHE A 77 7.60 -2.49 26.92
N ILE A 78 6.58 -1.71 27.30
CA ILE A 78 6.72 -0.63 28.28
C ILE A 78 7.17 -1.20 29.64
N ILE A 79 6.49 -2.24 30.14
CA ILE A 79 6.81 -2.88 31.42
C ILE A 79 8.24 -3.45 31.39
N THR A 80 8.63 -4.14 30.31
CA THR A 80 9.98 -4.67 30.13
C THR A 80 11.02 -3.55 30.14
N GLY A 81 10.79 -2.46 29.41
CA GLY A 81 11.70 -1.32 29.39
C GLY A 81 11.85 -0.65 30.77
N ILE A 82 10.74 -0.43 31.49
CA ILE A 82 10.77 0.11 32.86
C ILE A 82 11.51 -0.84 33.81
N PHE A 83 11.28 -2.15 33.69
CA PHE A 83 11.97 -3.15 34.50
C PHE A 83 13.49 -3.15 34.26
N ILE A 84 13.93 -3.07 33.01
CA ILE A 84 15.36 -2.96 32.66
C ILE A 84 15.95 -1.68 33.26
N HIS A 85 15.23 -0.55 33.15
CA HIS A 85 15.68 0.72 33.72
C HIS A 85 15.78 0.70 35.25
N ALA A 86 14.86 0.00 35.92
CA ALA A 86 14.84 -0.10 37.38
C ALA A 86 15.90 -1.05 37.94
N THR A 87 16.27 -2.10 37.18
CA THR A 87 17.21 -3.14 37.63
C THR A 87 18.66 -2.89 37.21
N SER A 88 18.86 -2.18 36.10
CA SER A 88 20.19 -1.92 35.53
C SER A 88 20.37 -0.43 35.25
N THR A 89 21.59 0.09 35.44
CA THR A 89 21.85 1.53 35.30
C THR A 89 21.60 2.06 33.89
N SER A 90 21.67 1.22 32.84
CA SER A 90 21.35 1.62 31.45
C SER A 90 21.09 0.47 30.47
N PHE A 91 21.64 -0.72 30.71
CA PHE A 91 21.49 -1.85 29.78
C PHE A 91 21.67 -3.19 30.46
N VAL A 92 21.14 -4.25 29.84
CA VAL A 92 21.34 -5.64 30.24
C VAL A 92 22.15 -6.35 29.15
N ILE A 93 23.24 -7.00 29.56
CA ILE A 93 24.06 -7.82 28.68
C ILE A 93 23.43 -9.21 28.57
N ILE A 94 23.18 -9.67 27.35
CA ILE A 94 22.66 -11.00 27.07
C ILE A 94 23.63 -11.73 26.15
N GLY A 95 24.08 -12.91 26.58
CA GLY A 95 24.91 -13.79 25.77
C GLY A 95 24.10 -14.51 24.69
N LEU A 96 23.62 -13.77 23.68
CA LEU A 96 22.95 -14.34 22.51
C LEU A 96 23.98 -14.84 21.50
N THR A 97 23.69 -15.97 20.87
CA THR A 97 24.37 -16.38 19.65
C THR A 97 23.97 -15.48 18.48
N ARG A 98 24.82 -15.40 17.45
CA ARG A 98 24.54 -14.61 16.23
C ARG A 98 23.19 -14.97 15.59
N TRP A 99 22.80 -16.24 15.61
CA TRP A 99 21.55 -16.70 15.02
C TRP A 99 20.34 -16.29 15.86
N GLU A 100 20.45 -16.30 17.17
CA GLU A 100 19.39 -15.84 18.08
C GLU A 100 19.17 -14.33 17.92
N ASP A 101 20.23 -13.53 17.83
CA ASP A 101 20.14 -12.08 17.59
C ASP A 101 19.42 -11.76 16.27
N ILE A 102 19.84 -12.43 15.18
CA ILE A 102 19.18 -12.35 13.87
C ILE A 102 17.70 -12.74 13.94
N ALA A 103 17.41 -13.88 14.57
CA ALA A 103 16.05 -14.40 14.67
C ALA A 103 15.13 -13.49 15.51
N LEU A 104 15.64 -12.94 16.62
CA LEU A 104 14.90 -12.03 17.49
C LEU A 104 14.64 -10.69 16.80
N GLY A 105 15.64 -10.13 16.11
CA GLY A 105 15.47 -8.90 15.31
C GLY A 105 14.39 -9.04 14.24
N LEU A 106 14.37 -10.16 13.52
CA LEU A 106 13.32 -10.45 12.54
C LEU A 106 11.96 -10.66 13.22
N SER A 107 11.93 -11.37 14.35
CA SER A 107 10.70 -11.65 15.11
C SER A 107 10.04 -10.37 15.63
N PHE A 108 10.82 -9.40 16.11
CA PHE A 108 10.28 -8.11 16.56
C PHE A 108 9.73 -7.29 15.39
N ASN A 109 10.43 -7.26 14.25
CA ASN A 109 9.91 -6.58 13.06
C ASN A 109 8.64 -7.26 12.50
N ALA A 110 8.56 -8.60 12.57
CA ALA A 110 7.35 -9.35 12.24
C ALA A 110 6.19 -9.02 13.20
N LEU A 111 6.46 -8.96 14.50
CA LEU A 111 5.47 -8.58 15.51
C LEU A 111 4.96 -7.15 15.30
N VAL A 112 5.86 -6.19 15.07
CA VAL A 112 5.49 -4.80 14.72
C VAL A 112 4.65 -4.75 13.46
N THR A 113 4.99 -5.55 12.44
CA THR A 113 4.18 -5.66 11.22
C THR A 113 2.77 -6.15 11.55
N VAL A 114 2.63 -7.25 12.31
CA VAL A 114 1.31 -7.79 12.67
C VAL A 114 0.48 -6.74 13.43
N CYS A 115 1.06 -6.09 14.44
CA CYS A 115 0.37 -5.05 15.20
C CYS A 115 -0.04 -3.85 14.32
N SER A 116 0.87 -3.35 13.47
CA SER A 116 0.65 -2.19 12.62
C SER A 116 -0.30 -2.45 11.44
N GLU A 117 -0.36 -3.70 10.94
CA GLU A 117 -1.36 -4.13 9.94
C GLU A 117 -2.76 -4.14 10.55
N VAL A 118 -2.90 -4.67 11.77
CA VAL A 118 -4.19 -4.71 12.47
C VAL A 118 -4.69 -3.31 12.79
N THR A 119 -3.88 -2.49 13.46
CA THR A 119 -4.26 -1.10 13.80
C THR A 119 -4.48 -0.29 12.51
N GLY A 120 -3.65 -0.52 11.50
CA GLY A 120 -3.74 0.08 10.18
C GLY A 120 -5.02 -0.28 9.43
N TYR A 121 -5.47 -1.53 9.54
CA TYR A 121 -6.73 -1.99 8.99
C TYR A 121 -7.93 -1.28 9.62
N VAL A 122 -7.92 -1.13 10.95
CA VAL A 122 -8.98 -0.41 11.67
C VAL A 122 -9.02 1.04 11.22
N HIS A 123 -7.89 1.73 11.32
CA HIS A 123 -7.76 3.14 10.94
C HIS A 123 -8.13 3.37 9.47
N GLY A 124 -7.68 2.50 8.56
CA GLY A 124 -8.02 2.58 7.15
C GLY A 124 -9.51 2.34 6.86
N THR A 125 -10.14 1.42 7.58
CA THR A 125 -11.58 1.14 7.45
C THR A 125 -12.42 2.29 8.01
N THR A 126 -12.07 2.84 9.17
CA THR A 126 -12.77 3.99 9.75
C THR A 126 -12.59 5.24 8.90
N LEU A 127 -11.38 5.50 8.40
CA LEU A 127 -11.11 6.58 7.45
C LEU A 127 -11.94 6.42 6.17
N LYS A 128 -12.04 5.20 5.61
CA LYS A 128 -12.86 4.92 4.43
C LYS A 128 -14.32 5.34 4.64
N TRP A 129 -14.91 4.97 5.77
CA TRP A 129 -16.31 5.31 6.07
C TRP A 129 -16.48 6.78 6.45
N GLY A 130 -15.49 7.41 7.07
CA GLY A 130 -15.45 8.87 7.24
C GLY A 130 -15.49 9.60 5.89
N LEU A 131 -14.65 9.20 4.94
CA LEU A 131 -14.63 9.75 3.58
C LEU A 131 -15.93 9.45 2.81
N ALA A 132 -16.59 8.32 3.08
CA ALA A 132 -17.88 8.00 2.48
C ALA A 132 -18.96 8.98 2.95
N LYS A 133 -19.00 9.27 4.26
CA LYS A 133 -19.94 10.23 4.84
C LYS A 133 -19.77 11.64 4.26
N GLU A 134 -18.55 12.01 3.90
CA GLU A 134 -18.21 13.27 3.24
C GLU A 134 -18.45 13.27 1.71
N GLY A 135 -18.85 12.14 1.11
CA GLY A 135 -18.97 12.02 -0.35
C GLY A 135 -17.64 12.09 -1.11
N ARG A 136 -16.50 11.93 -0.40
CA ARG A 136 -15.14 12.02 -0.96
C ARG A 136 -14.54 10.66 -1.29
N LEU A 137 -15.20 9.56 -0.90
CA LEU A 137 -14.74 8.20 -1.17
C LEU A 137 -14.93 7.81 -2.64
N ARG A 138 -13.84 7.77 -3.42
CA ARG A 138 -13.87 7.37 -4.84
C ARG A 138 -13.42 5.93 -5.08
N PHE A 139 -12.43 5.47 -4.32
CA PHE A 139 -11.84 4.15 -4.44
C PHE A 139 -11.96 3.39 -3.12
N ASN A 140 -12.09 2.07 -3.21
CA ASN A 140 -12.10 1.20 -2.04
C ASN A 140 -10.75 1.23 -1.30
N ALA A 141 -9.64 1.31 -2.04
CA ALA A 141 -8.30 1.51 -1.52
C ALA A 141 -7.94 2.99 -1.52
N ASN A 142 -7.60 3.55 -0.36
CA ASN A 142 -7.09 4.91 -0.23
C ASN A 142 -5.76 4.88 0.51
N LEU A 143 -4.84 5.76 0.10
CA LEU A 143 -3.56 5.87 0.79
C LEU A 143 -3.78 6.67 2.07
N ARG A 144 -3.75 5.96 3.20
CA ARG A 144 -3.98 6.52 4.54
C ARG A 144 -3.05 7.70 4.89
N LEU A 145 -1.87 7.73 4.27
CA LEU A 145 -0.88 8.80 4.43
C LEU A 145 -1.31 10.14 3.81
N PHE A 146 -2.15 10.11 2.78
CA PHE A 146 -2.52 11.31 2.01
C PHE A 146 -4.03 11.57 1.96
N SER A 147 -4.81 10.79 2.71
CA SER A 147 -6.26 10.89 2.75
C SER A 147 -6.68 11.15 4.20
N ALA A 148 -7.56 12.13 4.40
CA ALA A 148 -8.07 12.48 5.71
C ALA A 148 -9.49 13.03 5.59
N THR A 149 -10.29 12.82 6.64
CA THR A 149 -11.60 13.47 6.81
C THR A 149 -11.45 14.97 7.03
N GLU A 150 -12.53 15.71 6.87
CA GLU A 150 -12.61 17.12 7.23
C GLU A 150 -12.39 17.31 8.74
N GLY A 151 -11.84 18.47 9.10
CA GLY A 151 -11.41 18.78 10.46
C GLY A 151 -9.99 18.29 10.77
N THR A 152 -9.14 19.19 11.23
CA THR A 152 -7.71 18.90 11.48
C THR A 152 -7.48 17.86 12.58
N LEU A 153 -8.26 17.94 13.66
CA LEU A 153 -8.21 17.08 14.84
C LEU A 153 -9.35 16.04 14.90
N SER A 154 -10.09 15.85 13.80
CA SER A 154 -11.08 14.77 13.76
C SER A 154 -10.38 13.41 13.86
N VAL A 155 -11.12 12.38 14.29
CA VAL A 155 -10.56 11.05 14.59
C VAL A 155 -9.84 10.41 13.40
N ASN A 156 -10.23 10.74 12.16
CA ASN A 156 -9.54 10.34 10.93
C ASN A 156 -9.01 11.56 10.15
N GLY A 157 -8.78 12.67 10.87
CA GLY A 157 -8.26 13.92 10.33
C GLY A 157 -6.75 13.87 10.07
N PRO A 158 -6.21 14.88 9.38
CA PRO A 158 -4.82 14.86 8.92
C PRO A 158 -3.81 14.78 10.06
N VAL A 159 -4.06 15.45 11.20
CA VAL A 159 -3.15 15.40 12.36
C VAL A 159 -3.10 13.98 12.93
N VAL A 160 -4.26 13.34 13.11
CA VAL A 160 -4.31 11.97 13.66
C VAL A 160 -3.65 10.98 12.71
N SER A 161 -3.85 11.11 11.40
CA SER A 161 -3.18 10.25 10.40
C SER A 161 -1.66 10.47 10.36
N VAL A 162 -1.19 11.70 10.56
CA VAL A 162 0.26 12.01 10.69
C VAL A 162 0.82 11.40 11.98
N ILE A 163 0.16 11.57 13.13
CA ILE A 163 0.57 10.95 14.40
C ILE A 163 0.64 9.43 14.26
N PHE A 164 -0.39 8.82 13.65
CA PHE A 164 -0.44 7.39 13.41
C PHE A 164 0.75 6.93 12.54
N THR A 165 1.06 7.69 11.49
CA THR A 165 2.21 7.42 10.61
C THR A 165 3.54 7.52 11.34
N ILE A 166 3.75 8.61 12.08
CA ILE A 166 4.95 8.83 12.90
C ILE A 166 5.11 7.67 13.89
N SER A 167 4.02 7.26 14.54
CA SER A 167 4.04 6.15 15.47
C SER A 167 4.50 4.83 14.82
N ILE A 168 4.06 4.57 13.58
CA ILE A 168 4.54 3.38 12.83
C ILE A 168 6.03 3.47 12.54
N ILE A 169 6.51 4.62 12.08
CA ILE A 169 7.93 4.85 11.78
C ILE A 169 8.78 4.61 13.03
N PHE A 170 8.40 5.19 14.16
CA PHE A 170 9.11 5.00 15.42
C PHE A 170 9.01 3.56 15.93
N SER A 171 7.90 2.84 15.70
CA SER A 171 7.81 1.43 16.09
C SER A 171 8.83 0.56 15.34
N TYR A 172 9.02 0.78 14.03
CA TYR A 172 10.03 0.04 13.25
C TYR A 172 11.47 0.49 13.55
N ALA A 173 11.69 1.77 13.83
CA ALA A 173 13.00 2.27 14.24
C ALA A 173 13.37 1.70 15.62
N ALA A 174 12.46 1.78 16.59
CA ALA A 174 12.67 1.27 17.93
C ALA A 174 12.90 -0.24 17.93
N SER A 175 12.11 -1.03 17.18
CA SER A 175 12.29 -2.48 17.07
C SER A 175 13.66 -2.88 16.53
N SER A 176 14.23 -2.06 15.64
CA SER A 176 15.56 -2.28 15.07
C SER A 176 16.71 -1.93 16.03
N THR A 177 16.44 -1.14 17.06
CA THR A 177 17.43 -0.70 18.07
C THR A 177 17.31 -1.41 19.42
N VAL A 178 16.37 -2.36 19.59
CA VAL A 178 16.22 -3.08 20.87
C VAL A 178 17.49 -3.85 21.22
N PHE A 179 18.11 -4.46 20.22
CA PHE A 179 19.39 -5.15 20.35
C PHE A 179 20.49 -4.26 19.79
N LEU A 180 21.37 -3.78 20.67
CA LEU A 180 22.57 -3.03 20.31
C LEU A 180 23.73 -4.02 20.21
N HIS A 181 24.46 -3.99 19.09
CA HIS A 181 25.71 -4.72 18.96
C HIS A 181 26.78 -3.98 19.75
N GLY A 182 27.46 -4.67 20.67
CA GLY A 182 28.59 -4.11 21.42
C GLY A 182 29.92 -4.60 20.85
N GLN A 183 30.56 -3.82 19.97
CA GLN A 183 31.87 -4.20 19.43
C GLN A 183 32.97 -4.21 20.52
N ILE A 184 32.90 -3.32 21.52
CA ILE A 184 33.92 -3.24 22.58
C ILE A 184 34.03 -4.54 23.41
N PHE A 185 32.93 -5.28 23.55
CA PHE A 185 32.94 -6.53 24.31
C PHE A 185 33.38 -7.73 23.47
N ALA A 186 33.36 -7.63 22.14
CA ALA A 186 33.81 -8.69 21.23
C ALA A 186 35.35 -8.85 21.25
N ASP A 187 36.08 -7.78 21.57
CA ASP A 187 37.55 -7.85 21.71
C ASP A 187 37.99 -8.58 23.01
N ILE A 188 37.06 -8.78 23.96
CA ILE A 188 37.35 -9.38 25.27
C ILE A 188 36.69 -10.77 25.42
N ALA A 189 35.57 -11.02 24.75
CA ALA A 189 34.83 -12.28 24.82
C ALA A 189 34.82 -13.01 23.47
N SER A 190 34.99 -14.34 23.48
CA SER A 190 34.89 -15.21 22.30
C SER A 190 33.49 -15.25 21.66
N SER A 191 32.53 -14.51 22.22
CA SER A 191 31.17 -14.31 21.73
C SER A 191 30.82 -12.83 21.88
N SER A 192 30.48 -12.15 20.77
CA SER A 192 30.02 -10.76 20.78
C SER A 192 28.72 -10.67 21.60
N PRO A 193 28.72 -10.10 22.82
CA PRO A 193 27.51 -10.07 23.62
C PRO A 193 26.55 -9.00 23.09
N SER A 194 25.29 -9.38 22.86
CA SER A 194 24.22 -8.44 22.53
C SER A 194 23.79 -7.68 23.78
N VAL A 195 23.53 -6.38 23.63
CA VAL A 195 23.10 -5.52 24.74
C VAL A 195 21.68 -5.03 24.50
N ILE A 196 20.80 -5.19 25.50
CA ILE A 196 19.45 -4.62 25.45
C ILE A 196 19.43 -3.30 26.22
N SER A 197 19.11 -2.22 25.51
CA SER A 197 18.85 -0.91 26.12
C SER A 197 17.41 -0.81 26.63
N PHE A 198 17.19 -0.11 27.74
CA PHE A 198 15.84 0.10 28.28
C PHE A 198 14.97 1.01 27.39
N PHE A 199 15.59 1.94 26.64
CA PHE A 199 14.88 3.03 25.97
C PHE A 199 14.09 2.57 24.73
N PRO A 200 14.65 1.81 23.77
CA PRO A 200 13.92 1.35 22.59
C PRO A 200 12.66 0.51 22.90
N PRO A 201 12.67 -0.44 23.86
CA PRO A 201 11.45 -1.13 24.29
C PRO A 201 10.34 -0.17 24.78
N ILE A 202 10.69 0.88 25.54
CA ILE A 202 9.69 1.87 25.98
C ILE A 202 9.09 2.60 24.78
N VAL A 203 9.92 3.10 23.86
CA VAL A 203 9.42 3.82 22.66
C VAL A 203 8.58 2.91 21.77
N LEU A 204 9.03 1.67 21.56
CA LEU A 204 8.28 0.64 20.84
C LEU A 204 6.92 0.38 21.50
N GLY A 205 6.90 0.22 22.82
CA GLY A 205 5.66 -0.01 23.57
C GLY A 205 4.70 1.17 23.51
N VAL A 206 5.18 2.39 23.72
CA VAL A 206 4.37 3.64 23.64
C VAL A 206 3.78 3.83 22.25
N THR A 207 4.56 3.60 21.20
CA THR A 207 4.07 3.75 19.82
C THR A 207 3.01 2.72 19.45
N LEU A 208 3.19 1.46 19.84
CA LEU A 208 2.18 0.41 19.64
C LEU A 208 0.89 0.70 20.41
N VAL A 209 0.99 1.12 21.69
CA VAL A 209 -0.18 1.52 22.49
C VAL A 209 -0.89 2.71 21.85
N LEU A 210 -0.15 3.73 21.39
CA LEU A 210 -0.72 4.89 20.72
C LEU A 210 -1.46 4.50 19.44
N GLN A 211 -0.89 3.64 18.59
CA GLN A 211 -1.57 3.14 17.38
C GLN A 211 -2.87 2.41 17.71
N ALA A 212 -2.84 1.54 18.72
CA ALA A 212 -4.01 0.78 19.13
C ALA A 212 -5.08 1.64 19.80
N ALA A 213 -4.69 2.64 20.60
CA ALA A 213 -5.60 3.61 21.20
C ALA A 213 -6.29 4.47 20.13
N LEU A 214 -5.55 5.00 19.15
CA LEU A 214 -6.12 5.72 18.01
C LEU A 214 -7.07 4.82 17.20
N GLY A 215 -6.71 3.56 16.99
CA GLY A 215 -7.57 2.55 16.36
C GLY A 215 -8.88 2.31 17.13
N LEU A 216 -8.82 2.19 18.47
CA LEU A 216 -10.01 2.02 19.31
C LEU A 216 -10.90 3.26 19.30
N ILE A 217 -10.32 4.46 19.42
CA ILE A 217 -11.07 5.72 19.34
C ILE A 217 -11.78 5.79 17.99
N ALA A 218 -11.10 5.46 16.88
CA ALA A 218 -11.70 5.42 15.55
C ALA A 218 -12.80 4.36 15.43
N PHE A 219 -12.59 3.18 16.01
CA PHE A 219 -13.56 2.07 16.02
C PHE A 219 -14.85 2.44 16.73
N PHE A 220 -14.80 3.15 17.85
CA PHE A 220 -15.99 3.52 18.62
C PHE A 220 -16.68 4.78 18.09
N ASN A 221 -15.94 5.72 17.50
CA ASN A 221 -16.51 7.00 17.05
C ASN A 221 -16.98 7.00 15.58
N THR A 222 -16.59 6.00 14.78
CA THR A 222 -16.94 5.96 13.36
C THR A 222 -18.05 4.94 13.09
N HIS A 223 -19.12 5.38 12.43
CA HIS A 223 -20.16 4.48 11.95
C HIS A 223 -19.66 3.71 10.71
N VAL A 224 -19.27 2.45 10.90
CA VAL A 224 -18.75 1.56 9.86
C VAL A 224 -19.88 0.68 9.33
N LEU A 225 -20.26 0.85 8.05
CA LEU A 225 -21.36 0.07 7.45
C LEU A 225 -20.98 -1.39 7.21
N THR A 226 -19.74 -1.64 6.82
CA THR A 226 -19.19 -3.01 6.73
C THR A 226 -17.71 -3.02 7.04
N TRP A 227 -17.28 -4.10 7.71
CA TRP A 227 -15.88 -4.43 7.95
C TRP A 227 -15.29 -5.30 6.84
N SER A 228 -15.95 -5.38 5.67
CA SER A 228 -15.39 -6.03 4.49
C SER A 228 -14.35 -5.18 3.79
N SER A 229 -13.24 -5.81 3.39
CA SER A 229 -12.26 -5.21 2.49
C SER A 229 -12.63 -5.39 1.00
N SER A 230 -13.67 -6.18 0.71
CA SER A 230 -14.15 -6.42 -0.66
C SER A 230 -14.71 -5.14 -1.27
N PRO A 231 -14.26 -4.74 -2.47
CA PRO A 231 -14.80 -3.55 -3.12
C PRO A 231 -16.29 -3.71 -3.47
N LEU A 232 -16.76 -4.95 -3.68
CA LEU A 232 -18.16 -5.22 -3.99
C LEU A 232 -19.07 -5.06 -2.76
N ASP A 233 -18.64 -5.57 -1.60
CA ASP A 233 -19.42 -5.45 -0.37
C ASP A 233 -19.52 -3.98 0.06
N VAL A 234 -18.42 -3.23 -0.06
CA VAL A 234 -18.37 -1.78 0.20
C VAL A 234 -19.30 -1.02 -0.75
N THR A 235 -19.24 -1.33 -2.05
CA THR A 235 -20.11 -0.67 -3.05
C THR A 235 -21.58 -0.99 -2.80
N SER A 236 -21.92 -2.25 -2.51
CA SER A 236 -23.29 -2.67 -2.17
C SER A 236 -23.81 -1.93 -0.94
N ALA A 237 -23.00 -1.82 0.12
CA ALA A 237 -23.37 -1.11 1.33
C ALA A 237 -23.62 0.38 1.08
N LEU A 238 -22.80 1.02 0.24
CA LEU A 238 -22.95 2.44 -0.13
C LEU A 238 -24.21 2.69 -0.97
N ILE A 239 -24.53 1.80 -1.91
CA ILE A 239 -25.78 1.90 -2.69
C ILE A 239 -27.00 1.73 -1.80
N HIS A 240 -26.98 0.72 -0.92
CA HIS A 240 -28.09 0.43 -0.04
C HIS A 240 -28.41 1.59 0.93
N HIS A 241 -27.38 2.31 1.39
CA HIS A 241 -27.55 3.48 2.26
C HIS A 241 -27.72 4.80 1.49
N GLY A 242 -27.84 4.76 0.16
CA GLY A 242 -28.10 5.95 -0.65
C GLY A 242 -26.90 6.90 -0.80
N TYR A 243 -25.69 6.49 -0.42
CA TYR A 243 -24.49 7.31 -0.62
C TYR A 243 -24.07 7.38 -2.09
N ILE A 244 -24.42 6.35 -2.87
CA ILE A 244 -24.08 6.24 -4.29
C ILE A 244 -25.30 5.72 -5.05
N HIS A 245 -25.53 6.26 -6.24
CA HIS A 245 -26.59 5.81 -7.14
C HIS A 245 -26.01 5.20 -8.42
N HIS A 246 -26.68 4.16 -8.93
CA HIS A 246 -26.40 3.56 -10.23
C HIS A 246 -26.72 4.56 -11.35
N ARG A 247 -25.82 4.68 -12.34
CA ARG A 247 -26.06 5.53 -13.53
C ARG A 247 -26.41 4.65 -14.73
N SER A 248 -27.69 4.65 -15.12
CA SER A 248 -28.30 3.71 -16.07
C SER A 248 -27.81 3.76 -17.54
N LYS A 249 -26.70 4.43 -17.85
CA LYS A 249 -26.12 4.56 -19.20
C LYS A 249 -24.58 4.46 -19.22
N ARG A 250 -23.96 3.94 -18.15
CA ARG A 250 -22.51 3.74 -18.05
C ARG A 250 -22.06 2.28 -18.06
N CYS A 251 -22.91 1.37 -18.52
CA CYS A 251 -22.51 -0.02 -18.69
C CYS A 251 -21.28 -0.14 -19.60
N MET A 252 -20.44 -1.15 -19.36
CA MET A 252 -19.22 -1.43 -20.15
C MET A 252 -18.08 -0.39 -20.07
N ARG A 253 -18.19 0.67 -19.26
CA ARG A 253 -17.15 1.70 -19.17
C ARG A 253 -16.12 1.39 -18.08
N SER A 254 -14.86 1.36 -18.46
CA SER A 254 -13.74 1.26 -17.53
C SER A 254 -13.55 2.54 -16.72
N VAL A 255 -12.93 2.42 -15.55
CA VAL A 255 -12.54 3.57 -14.70
C VAL A 255 -11.65 4.59 -15.43
N SER A 256 -10.89 4.18 -16.45
CA SER A 256 -10.09 5.12 -17.26
C SER A 256 -10.94 6.14 -18.05
N LYS A 257 -12.23 5.84 -18.29
CA LYS A 257 -13.16 6.71 -19.02
C LYS A 257 -14.15 7.43 -18.08
N THR A 258 -13.83 7.54 -16.79
CA THR A 258 -14.76 8.09 -15.77
C THR A 258 -15.22 9.52 -16.08
N ASN A 259 -14.40 10.34 -16.73
CA ASN A 259 -14.72 11.74 -17.03
C ASN A 259 -15.42 11.97 -18.38
N VAL A 260 -15.63 10.93 -19.19
CA VAL A 260 -16.25 11.07 -20.51
C VAL A 260 -17.78 11.08 -20.35
N LEU A 261 -18.39 12.23 -20.64
CA LEU A 261 -19.83 12.50 -20.56
C LEU A 261 -20.67 11.85 -21.67
N SER A 262 -20.04 11.36 -22.74
CA SER A 262 -20.77 10.65 -23.81
C SER A 262 -21.62 9.53 -23.22
N THR A 263 -22.76 9.21 -23.81
CA THR A 263 -23.61 8.07 -23.42
C THR A 263 -23.50 6.93 -24.42
N ASP A 264 -22.57 7.04 -25.38
CA ASP A 264 -22.47 6.10 -26.48
C ASP A 264 -22.06 4.70 -25.99
N PRO A 265 -22.66 3.64 -26.56
CA PRO A 265 -22.31 2.27 -26.24
C PRO A 265 -20.85 2.00 -26.64
N ILE A 266 -20.11 1.35 -25.74
CA ILE A 266 -18.70 0.99 -25.96
C ILE A 266 -18.59 -0.52 -26.17
N ARG A 267 -17.87 -0.93 -27.21
CA ARG A 267 -17.57 -2.34 -27.45
C ARG A 267 -16.60 -2.88 -26.38
N PRO A 268 -16.76 -4.14 -25.93
CA PRO A 268 -15.80 -4.77 -25.02
C PRO A 268 -14.41 -4.81 -25.64
N LEU A 269 -13.39 -4.53 -24.83
CA LEU A 269 -11.99 -4.67 -25.24
C LEU A 269 -11.48 -6.08 -24.89
N SER A 270 -10.65 -6.66 -25.77
CA SER A 270 -9.99 -7.95 -25.51
C SER A 270 -8.95 -7.86 -24.39
N ARG A 271 -8.30 -6.70 -24.25
CA ARG A 271 -7.38 -6.35 -23.17
C ARG A 271 -7.75 -4.99 -22.60
N GLN A 272 -7.78 -4.92 -21.27
CA GLN A 272 -8.18 -3.72 -20.57
C GLN A 272 -6.95 -2.87 -20.20
N PRO A 273 -7.14 -1.56 -19.96
CA PRO A 273 -6.04 -0.71 -19.53
C PRO A 273 -5.52 -1.15 -18.15
N SER A 274 -4.20 -1.11 -17.99
CA SER A 274 -3.49 -1.39 -16.73
C SER A 274 -3.84 -0.41 -15.60
N ALA A 275 -3.45 -0.73 -14.37
CA ALA A 275 -3.59 0.18 -13.22
C ALA A 275 -2.81 1.48 -13.45
N TRP A 276 -1.60 1.37 -14.02
CA TRP A 276 -0.76 2.50 -14.43
C TRP A 276 -1.51 3.52 -15.27
N SER A 277 -2.21 3.06 -16.31
CA SER A 277 -2.98 3.92 -17.21
C SER A 277 -4.33 4.38 -16.63
N SER A 278 -4.88 3.63 -15.68
CA SER A 278 -6.25 3.84 -15.19
C SER A 278 -6.29 4.72 -13.94
N HIS A 279 -5.20 4.80 -13.18
CA HIS A 279 -5.15 5.49 -11.89
C HIS A 279 -3.94 6.43 -11.80
N LYS A 280 -4.17 7.76 -11.78
CA LYS A 280 -3.10 8.78 -11.83
C LYS A 280 -2.06 8.68 -10.71
N THR A 281 -2.43 8.14 -9.55
CA THR A 281 -1.51 7.98 -8.41
C THR A 281 -0.56 6.78 -8.59
N VAL A 282 -0.93 5.75 -9.36
CA VAL A 282 -0.14 4.52 -9.49
C VAL A 282 1.23 4.80 -10.14
N PRO A 283 1.32 5.54 -11.27
CA PRO A 283 2.62 5.94 -11.82
C PRO A 283 3.48 6.70 -10.83
N ARG A 284 2.89 7.61 -10.05
CA ARG A 284 3.62 8.41 -9.05
C ARG A 284 4.21 7.54 -7.95
N VAL A 285 3.45 6.55 -7.47
CA VAL A 285 3.94 5.57 -6.50
C VAL A 285 5.09 4.77 -7.07
N VAL A 286 4.97 4.25 -8.29
CA VAL A 286 6.06 3.47 -8.90
C VAL A 286 7.32 4.33 -9.07
N TRP A 287 7.17 5.56 -9.58
CA TRP A 287 8.29 6.50 -9.67
C TRP A 287 8.92 6.77 -8.30
N PHE A 288 8.11 6.96 -7.26
CA PHE A 288 8.60 7.16 -5.90
C PHE A 288 9.41 5.96 -5.38
N VAL A 289 8.97 4.73 -5.65
CA VAL A 289 9.72 3.51 -5.30
C VAL A 289 11.08 3.47 -6.03
N TRP A 290 11.10 3.75 -7.34
CA TRP A 290 12.36 3.82 -8.10
C TRP A 290 13.28 4.96 -7.66
N SER A 291 12.73 6.14 -7.38
CA SER A 291 13.49 7.27 -6.83
C SER A 291 14.13 6.91 -5.49
N SER A 292 13.42 6.17 -4.63
CA SER A 292 13.97 5.72 -3.36
C SER A 292 15.20 4.81 -3.57
N LEU A 293 15.17 3.92 -4.56
CA LEU A 293 16.32 3.08 -4.91
C LEU A 293 17.53 3.93 -5.32
N VAL A 294 17.34 4.95 -6.16
CA VAL A 294 18.42 5.86 -6.58
C VAL A 294 19.00 6.62 -5.39
N VAL A 295 18.14 7.12 -4.49
CA VAL A 295 18.58 7.80 -3.26
C VAL A 295 19.41 6.86 -2.39
N TRP A 296 18.96 5.63 -2.21
CA TRP A 296 19.68 4.62 -1.44
C TRP A 296 21.02 4.22 -2.07
N THR A 297 21.07 4.09 -3.39
CA THR A 297 22.34 3.85 -4.11
C THR A 297 23.29 5.04 -3.96
N GLY A 298 22.79 6.27 -4.06
CA GLY A 298 23.60 7.47 -3.83
C GLY A 298 24.15 7.54 -2.41
N TRP A 299 23.31 7.27 -1.41
CA TRP A 299 23.73 7.19 -0.01
C TRP A 299 24.83 6.15 0.19
N PHE A 300 24.64 4.95 -0.37
CA PHE A 300 25.63 3.88 -0.31
C PHE A 300 26.98 4.28 -0.94
N LEU A 301 26.97 4.92 -2.11
CA LEU A 301 28.19 5.39 -2.77
C LEU A 301 28.91 6.48 -1.97
N ILE A 302 28.15 7.39 -1.35
CA ILE A 302 28.71 8.40 -0.43
C ILE A 302 29.36 7.71 0.76
N PHE A 303 28.69 6.72 1.34
CA PHE A 303 29.19 5.99 2.49
C PHE A 303 30.49 5.24 2.15
N LEU A 304 30.53 4.49 1.04
CA LEU A 304 31.75 3.85 0.56
C LEU A 304 32.90 4.84 0.34
N TYR A 305 32.61 6.03 -0.21
CA TYR A 305 33.61 7.07 -0.43
C TYR A 305 34.14 7.66 0.88
N VAL A 306 33.28 7.86 1.88
CA VAL A 306 33.65 8.44 3.18
C VAL A 306 34.38 7.43 4.07
N GLU A 307 34.02 6.14 3.99
CA GLU A 307 34.61 5.08 4.82
C GLU A 307 35.97 4.60 4.30
N LEU A 308 36.26 4.77 3.00
CA LEU A 308 37.57 4.40 2.43
C LEU A 308 38.78 5.12 3.08
N PRO A 309 38.67 6.38 3.56
CA PRO A 309 39.77 7.05 4.25
C PRO A 309 39.59 7.29 5.76
N ASN A 310 38.36 7.33 6.31
CA ASN A 310 38.14 7.81 7.69
C ASN A 310 37.06 7.00 8.42
N SER A 311 37.45 6.18 9.39
CA SER A 311 36.53 5.63 10.38
C SER A 311 36.02 6.77 11.28
N LEU A 312 34.93 7.42 10.90
CA LEU A 312 34.24 8.44 11.72
C LEU A 312 33.63 7.77 12.95
N ARG A 313 34.45 7.61 13.99
CA ARG A 313 34.02 7.16 15.32
C ARG A 313 33.80 8.37 16.20
N PHE A 314 32.54 8.70 16.47
CA PHE A 314 32.22 9.75 17.43
C PHE A 314 32.26 9.16 18.85
N HIS A 315 33.39 9.33 19.53
CA HIS A 315 33.53 8.94 20.93
C HIS A 315 32.86 10.00 21.80
N ASN A 316 31.78 9.65 22.49
CA ASN A 316 31.09 10.55 23.41
C ASN A 316 31.07 9.93 24.81
N ASP A 317 31.87 10.51 25.72
CA ASP A 317 32.03 10.09 27.11
C ASP A 317 30.87 10.55 28.05
N VAL A 318 29.76 11.08 27.52
CA VAL A 318 28.74 11.75 28.35
C VAL A 318 27.34 11.16 28.16
N THR A 319 26.85 10.49 29.21
CA THR A 319 25.49 9.98 29.46
C THR A 319 24.80 9.18 28.34
N PRO A 320 24.40 7.92 28.57
CA PRO A 320 23.93 7.02 27.50
C PRO A 320 22.61 7.46 26.82
N LEU A 321 21.77 8.26 27.48
CA LEU A 321 20.43 8.56 26.95
C LEU A 321 20.44 9.52 25.75
N GLY A 322 21.27 10.56 25.77
CA GLY A 322 21.31 11.58 24.70
C GLY A 322 21.67 10.98 23.34
N PRO A 323 22.80 10.25 23.22
CA PRO A 323 23.18 9.54 22.01
C PRO A 323 22.13 8.51 21.56
N LEU A 324 21.47 7.80 22.47
CA LEU A 324 20.40 6.86 22.12
C LEU A 324 19.17 7.55 21.53
N VAL A 325 18.76 8.69 22.09
CA VAL A 325 17.64 9.49 21.57
C VAL A 325 17.96 10.04 20.18
N LEU A 326 19.14 10.64 20.01
CA LEU A 326 19.59 11.13 18.70
C LEU A 326 19.72 9.98 17.70
N GLY A 327 20.27 8.86 18.15
CA GLY A 327 20.27 7.51 17.56
C GLY A 327 18.95 7.17 16.89
N LEU A 328 17.94 7.08 17.74
CA LEU A 328 16.60 6.69 17.36
C LEU A 328 15.93 7.72 16.45
N LEU A 329 16.13 9.02 16.68
CA LEU A 329 15.56 10.08 15.84
C LEU A 329 16.12 10.04 14.41
N PHE A 330 17.43 9.86 14.27
CA PHE A 330 18.05 9.68 12.96
C PHE A 330 17.54 8.42 12.28
N LEU A 331 17.54 7.28 12.98
CA LEU A 331 17.05 6.02 12.42
C LEU A 331 15.58 6.13 12.02
N ALA A 332 14.74 6.79 12.82
CA ALA A 332 13.35 7.06 12.49
C ALA A 332 13.21 7.94 11.23
N ALA A 333 14.01 8.99 11.09
CA ALA A 333 13.99 9.85 9.91
C ALA A 333 14.31 9.06 8.62
N VAL A 334 15.29 8.16 8.69
CA VAL A 334 15.67 7.32 7.55
C VAL A 334 14.64 6.20 7.30
N GLN A 335 14.18 5.53 8.37
CA GLN A 335 13.13 4.50 8.34
C GLN A 335 11.80 5.04 7.82
N ALA A 336 11.55 6.35 7.95
CA ALA A 336 10.37 7.01 7.41
C ALA A 336 10.25 6.80 5.89
N VAL A 337 11.36 6.91 5.16
CA VAL A 337 11.37 6.73 3.70
C VAL A 337 10.94 5.31 3.34
N VAL A 338 11.55 4.30 3.97
CA VAL A 338 11.23 2.88 3.75
C VAL A 338 9.77 2.58 4.09
N THR A 339 9.30 3.06 5.24
CA THR A 339 7.92 2.88 5.71
C THR A 339 6.92 3.48 4.73
N ILE A 340 7.14 4.72 4.27
CA ILE A 340 6.26 5.40 3.32
C ILE A 340 6.25 4.66 1.98
N VAL A 341 7.42 4.25 1.46
CA VAL A 341 7.53 3.47 0.22
C VAL A 341 6.70 2.19 0.31
N LEU A 342 6.84 1.40 1.37
CA LEU A 342 6.12 0.13 1.54
C LEU A 342 4.60 0.32 1.67
N HIS A 343 4.15 1.38 2.33
CA HIS A 343 2.72 1.70 2.37
C HIS A 343 2.19 2.24 1.03
N CYS A 344 3.01 2.91 0.23
CA CYS A 344 2.64 3.25 -1.13
C CYS A 344 2.50 2.00 -2.00
N CYS A 345 3.43 1.03 -1.86
CA CYS A 345 3.36 -0.27 -2.52
C CYS A 345 2.06 -1.02 -2.18
N GLU A 346 1.61 -0.93 -0.92
CA GLU A 346 0.36 -1.53 -0.43
C GLU A 346 -0.89 -1.02 -1.16
N LEU A 347 -0.91 0.27 -1.55
CA LEU A 347 -2.00 0.80 -2.36
C LEU A 347 -2.07 0.08 -3.72
N VAL A 348 -0.92 -0.08 -4.40
CA VAL A 348 -0.87 -0.69 -5.73
C VAL A 348 -1.30 -2.16 -5.68
N THR A 349 -0.82 -2.91 -4.68
CA THR A 349 -1.21 -4.32 -4.50
C THR A 349 -2.69 -4.45 -4.13
N THR A 350 -3.23 -3.54 -3.32
CA THR A 350 -4.66 -3.52 -2.98
C THR A 350 -5.54 -3.21 -4.19
N LEU A 351 -5.17 -2.24 -5.03
CA LEU A 351 -5.88 -1.94 -6.28
C LEU A 351 -5.89 -3.14 -7.22
N ALA A 352 -4.76 -3.83 -7.36
CA ALA A 352 -4.65 -5.04 -8.17
C ALA A 352 -5.52 -6.18 -7.60
N ARG A 353 -5.53 -6.36 -6.27
CA ARG A 353 -6.38 -7.33 -5.58
C ARG A 353 -7.87 -7.03 -5.79
N ASP A 354 -8.27 -5.78 -5.67
CA ASP A 354 -9.66 -5.35 -5.87
C ASP A 354 -10.12 -5.64 -7.31
N GLU A 355 -9.25 -5.44 -8.30
CA GLU A 355 -9.53 -5.84 -9.68
C GLU A 355 -9.64 -7.36 -9.83
N LEU A 356 -8.80 -8.16 -9.15
CA LEU A 356 -8.93 -9.62 -9.17
C LEU A 356 -10.25 -10.11 -8.56
N VAL A 357 -10.73 -9.48 -7.49
CA VAL A 357 -12.05 -9.77 -6.90
C VAL A 357 -13.15 -9.47 -7.92
N TRP A 358 -13.07 -8.32 -8.61
CA TRP A 358 -14.02 -7.98 -9.67
C TRP A 358 -13.98 -8.98 -10.83
N ARG A 359 -12.78 -9.38 -11.27
CA ARG A 359 -12.58 -10.36 -12.35
C ARG A 359 -13.12 -11.74 -12.04
N ALA A 360 -13.17 -12.12 -10.77
CA ALA A 360 -13.76 -13.40 -10.35
C ALA A 360 -15.22 -13.55 -10.81
N ALA A 361 -15.95 -12.45 -11.01
CA ALA A 361 -17.32 -12.47 -11.56
C ALA A 361 -17.40 -13.07 -12.97
N SER A 362 -16.35 -12.95 -13.79
CA SER A 362 -16.31 -13.54 -15.15
C SER A 362 -16.01 -15.04 -15.16
N THR A 363 -15.62 -15.61 -14.01
CA THR A 363 -15.32 -17.04 -13.91
C THR A 363 -16.61 -17.84 -13.75
N GLY A 364 -16.59 -19.13 -14.14
CA GLY A 364 -17.76 -20.01 -14.00
C GLY A 364 -18.26 -20.20 -12.56
N ARG A 365 -17.45 -19.84 -11.55
CA ARG A 365 -17.83 -19.88 -10.13
C ARG A 365 -18.57 -18.61 -9.67
N GLY A 366 -18.49 -17.53 -10.44
CA GLY A 366 -18.92 -16.20 -10.03
C GLY A 366 -18.09 -15.62 -8.87
N VAL A 367 -18.45 -14.42 -8.44
CA VAL A 367 -17.90 -13.80 -7.23
C VAL A 367 -18.94 -13.87 -6.12
N ARG A 368 -18.51 -14.39 -4.97
CA ARG A 368 -19.31 -14.38 -3.74
C ARG A 368 -18.86 -13.22 -2.86
N PRO A 369 -19.78 -12.63 -2.06
CA PRO A 369 -19.42 -11.72 -0.99
C PRO A 369 -18.27 -12.31 -0.17
N ALA A 370 -17.35 -11.47 0.30
CA ALA A 370 -16.11 -11.96 0.88
C ALA A 370 -16.40 -12.95 2.01
N GLY A 371 -15.74 -14.12 1.98
CA GLY A 371 -15.80 -15.10 3.04
C GLY A 371 -14.92 -14.69 4.24
N ASN A 372 -14.10 -15.61 4.74
CA ASN A 372 -13.13 -15.28 5.78
C ASN A 372 -12.12 -14.22 5.28
N PRO A 373 -12.01 -13.04 5.94
CA PRO A 373 -11.15 -11.94 5.47
C PRO A 373 -9.66 -12.34 5.39
N LEU A 374 -9.19 -13.17 6.32
CA LEU A 374 -7.81 -13.66 6.32
C LEU A 374 -7.53 -14.51 5.07
N MET A 375 -8.49 -15.37 4.72
CA MET A 375 -8.36 -16.24 3.54
C MET A 375 -8.36 -15.44 2.24
N VAL A 376 -9.04 -14.29 2.20
CA VAL A 376 -9.02 -13.40 1.03
C VAL A 376 -7.63 -12.79 0.83
N VAL A 377 -6.99 -12.34 1.92
CA VAL A 377 -5.63 -11.78 1.88
C VAL A 377 -4.60 -12.86 1.51
N LEU A 378 -4.67 -14.02 2.18
CA LEU A 378 -3.75 -15.16 1.94
C LEU A 378 -3.93 -15.81 0.57
N ARG A 379 -5.00 -15.51 -0.17
CA ARG A 379 -5.18 -16.02 -1.53
C ARG A 379 -4.57 -15.12 -2.60
N SER A 380 -4.25 -13.86 -2.27
CA SER A 380 -3.56 -12.95 -3.18
C SER A 380 -2.06 -13.06 -2.94
N TRP A 381 -1.36 -13.66 -3.89
CA TRP A 381 0.10 -13.76 -3.85
C TRP A 381 0.77 -12.37 -3.76
N GLN A 382 0.18 -11.33 -4.36
CA GLN A 382 0.69 -9.96 -4.26
C GLN A 382 0.64 -9.44 -2.82
N SER A 383 -0.43 -9.76 -2.10
CA SER A 383 -0.61 -9.35 -0.70
C SER A 383 0.35 -10.13 0.20
N ILE A 384 0.55 -11.43 -0.04
CA ILE A 384 1.50 -12.26 0.71
C ILE A 384 2.93 -11.75 0.54
N ILE A 385 3.38 -11.52 -0.70
CA ILE A 385 4.73 -11.02 -0.97
C ILE A 385 4.98 -9.72 -0.21
N LEU A 386 4.04 -8.76 -0.28
CA LEU A 386 4.21 -7.49 0.41
C LEU A 386 4.16 -7.63 1.93
N LEU A 387 3.28 -8.49 2.46
CA LEU A 387 3.17 -8.75 3.90
C LEU A 387 4.46 -9.35 4.47
N LEU A 388 5.13 -10.22 3.71
CA LEU A 388 6.44 -10.79 4.09
C LEU A 388 7.60 -9.81 3.85
N ALA A 389 7.52 -9.00 2.80
CA ALA A 389 8.55 -8.03 2.46
C ALA A 389 8.65 -6.92 3.54
N LYS A 390 7.54 -6.48 4.13
CA LYS A 390 7.53 -5.44 5.17
C LYS A 390 8.49 -5.73 6.35
N PRO A 391 8.31 -6.82 7.12
CA PRO A 391 9.19 -7.11 8.24
C PRO A 391 10.60 -7.42 7.80
N ALA A 392 10.77 -8.11 6.67
CA ALA A 392 12.09 -8.45 6.13
C ALA A 392 12.88 -7.18 5.79
N ILE A 393 12.29 -6.22 5.08
CA ILE A 393 12.95 -4.98 4.65
C ILE A 393 13.28 -4.09 5.84
N HIS A 394 12.35 -3.95 6.80
CA HIS A 394 12.62 -3.18 8.02
C HIS A 394 13.72 -3.82 8.87
N TRP A 395 13.73 -5.16 8.97
CA TRP A 395 14.80 -5.89 9.65
C TRP A 395 16.15 -5.78 8.94
N PHE A 396 16.21 -6.00 7.63
CA PHE A 396 17.42 -5.80 6.82
C PHE A 396 17.95 -4.38 6.96
N PHE A 397 17.05 -3.39 6.97
CA PHE A 397 17.43 -2.00 7.19
C PHE A 397 18.04 -1.78 8.59
N GLY A 398 17.46 -2.37 9.64
CA GLY A 398 18.01 -2.32 11.00
C GLY A 398 19.38 -2.99 11.15
N MET A 399 19.66 -4.02 10.33
CA MET A 399 20.99 -4.65 10.28
C MET A 399 22.04 -3.76 9.62
N ILE A 400 21.61 -2.88 8.73
CA ILE A 400 22.45 -1.94 7.98
C ILE A 400 22.79 -0.74 8.84
N VAL A 401 21.77 -0.06 9.37
CA VAL A 401 21.94 1.11 10.23
C VAL A 401 21.80 0.68 11.68
N GLY A 402 22.94 0.44 12.32
CA GLY A 402 23.02 0.08 13.73
C GLY A 402 23.34 1.28 14.61
N VAL A 403 22.81 1.27 15.82
CA VAL A 403 23.32 2.11 16.91
C VAL A 403 24.21 1.22 17.76
N ASP A 404 25.50 1.51 17.79
CA ASP A 404 26.46 0.89 18.70
C ASP A 404 26.45 1.67 20.03
N ALA A 405 26.41 0.94 21.15
CA ALA A 405 26.32 1.51 22.48
C ALA A 405 27.54 2.38 22.86
N SER A 406 28.68 2.18 22.20
CA SER A 406 29.96 2.79 22.52
C SER A 406 30.45 3.78 21.45
N PHE A 407 30.13 3.52 20.17
CA PHE A 407 30.62 4.33 19.05
C PHE A 407 29.55 5.19 18.38
N GLY A 408 28.30 5.10 18.83
CA GLY A 408 27.19 5.84 18.24
C GLY A 408 26.66 5.17 16.97
N PHE A 409 26.69 5.86 15.83
CA PHE A 409 26.13 5.32 14.58
C PHE A 409 27.15 4.49 13.82
N GLY A 410 26.80 3.23 13.56
CA GLY A 410 27.53 2.35 12.66
C GLY A 410 26.67 2.00 11.45
N VAL A 411 27.27 2.03 10.27
CA VAL A 411 26.67 1.42 9.07
C VAL A 411 27.48 0.18 8.78
N ASN A 412 26.80 -0.97 8.69
CA ASN A 412 27.47 -2.25 8.46
C ASN A 412 27.63 -2.48 6.95
N GLY A 413 28.76 -3.04 6.51
CA GLY A 413 29.00 -3.36 5.09
C GLY A 413 28.01 -4.36 4.42
N LEU A 414 26.99 -4.83 5.15
CA LEU A 414 25.87 -5.61 4.61
C LEU A 414 24.88 -4.77 3.76
N ASP A 415 25.09 -3.46 3.64
CA ASP A 415 24.37 -2.53 2.75
C ASP A 415 24.11 -3.09 1.34
N LEU A 416 25.09 -3.85 0.82
CA LEU A 416 25.04 -4.45 -0.51
C LEU A 416 23.82 -5.36 -0.74
N PHE A 417 23.28 -5.99 0.30
CA PHE A 417 22.14 -6.90 0.17
C PHE A 417 20.78 -6.19 0.17
N PHE A 418 20.69 -4.98 0.71
CA PHE A 418 19.43 -4.24 0.76
C PHE A 418 19.03 -3.62 -0.56
N LEU A 419 19.99 -3.14 -1.35
CA LEU A 419 19.74 -2.60 -2.69
C LEU A 419 19.07 -3.63 -3.63
N PRO A 420 19.54 -4.89 -3.72
CA PRO A 420 18.83 -5.96 -4.43
C PRO A 420 17.40 -6.18 -3.95
N VAL A 421 17.17 -6.18 -2.62
CA VAL A 421 15.81 -6.38 -2.07
C VAL A 421 14.89 -5.22 -2.47
N LEU A 422 15.33 -3.97 -2.34
CA LEU A 422 14.57 -2.80 -2.80
C LEU A 422 14.32 -2.83 -4.31
N PHE A 423 15.32 -3.23 -5.10
CA PHE A 423 15.17 -3.40 -6.54
C PHE A 423 14.10 -4.45 -6.89
N LEU A 424 14.10 -5.60 -6.20
CA LEU A 424 13.08 -6.63 -6.39
C LEU A 424 11.67 -6.11 -6.05
N VAL A 425 11.52 -5.31 -4.99
CA VAL A 425 10.25 -4.65 -4.68
C VAL A 425 9.85 -3.65 -5.78
N ALA A 426 10.78 -2.84 -6.28
CA ALA A 426 10.53 -1.89 -7.36
C ALA A 426 10.06 -2.59 -8.64
N VAL A 427 10.73 -3.68 -9.03
CA VAL A 427 10.33 -4.52 -10.17
C VAL A 427 8.96 -5.13 -9.93
N PHE A 428 8.74 -5.74 -8.76
CA PHE A 428 7.46 -6.36 -8.40
C PHE A 428 6.29 -5.36 -8.53
N ILE A 429 6.42 -4.17 -7.95
CA ILE A 429 5.37 -3.14 -7.97
C ILE A 429 5.17 -2.58 -9.39
N THR A 430 6.25 -2.44 -10.16
CA THR A 430 6.16 -2.02 -11.57
C THR A 430 5.40 -3.05 -12.41
N VAL A 431 5.70 -4.34 -12.24
CA VAL A 431 5.00 -5.44 -12.91
C VAL A 431 3.51 -5.40 -12.53
N VAL A 432 3.18 -5.37 -11.24
CA VAL A 432 1.78 -5.32 -10.78
C VAL A 432 1.04 -4.09 -11.35
N ALA A 433 1.70 -2.94 -11.45
CA ALA A 433 1.10 -1.71 -11.99
C ALA A 433 0.85 -1.77 -13.51
N VAL A 434 1.74 -2.40 -14.29
CA VAL A 434 1.70 -2.43 -15.76
C VAL A 434 0.89 -3.62 -16.30
N LEU A 435 0.71 -4.68 -15.51
CA LEU A 435 -0.08 -5.84 -15.92
C LEU A 435 -1.49 -5.43 -16.36
N ARG A 436 -1.84 -5.84 -17.59
CA ARG A 436 -3.13 -5.57 -18.22
C ARG A 436 -4.08 -6.75 -18.02
N PRO A 437 -5.25 -6.56 -17.40
CA PRO A 437 -6.24 -7.61 -17.28
C PRO A 437 -6.75 -8.03 -18.68
N SER A 438 -6.83 -9.33 -18.88
CA SER A 438 -7.40 -9.92 -20.10
C SER A 438 -8.92 -10.05 -19.98
N GLY A 439 -9.60 -10.00 -21.13
CA GLY A 439 -11.02 -10.32 -21.25
C GLY A 439 -11.94 -9.10 -21.36
N PRO A 440 -13.21 -9.35 -21.75
CA PRO A 440 -14.17 -8.31 -22.14
C PRO A 440 -14.72 -7.50 -20.96
N GLN A 441 -14.56 -7.98 -19.73
CA GLN A 441 -15.02 -7.29 -18.53
C GLN A 441 -14.27 -5.95 -18.36
N PRO A 442 -14.94 -4.81 -18.15
CA PRO A 442 -14.29 -3.52 -17.92
C PRO A 442 -13.49 -3.52 -16.61
N VAL A 443 -12.37 -2.78 -16.58
CA VAL A 443 -11.61 -2.59 -15.32
C VAL A 443 -12.30 -1.60 -14.38
N ALA A 444 -12.24 -1.91 -13.10
CA ALA A 444 -12.74 -1.07 -12.03
C ALA A 444 -11.63 -0.66 -11.05
N TYR A 445 -10.65 -1.53 -10.77
CA TYR A 445 -9.58 -1.30 -9.78
C TYR A 445 -10.11 -0.76 -8.43
N GLY A 446 -11.26 -1.27 -7.99
CA GLY A 446 -11.89 -0.83 -6.74
C GLY A 446 -12.54 0.56 -6.79
N HIS A 447 -12.71 1.18 -7.97
CA HIS A 447 -13.47 2.43 -8.10
C HIS A 447 -14.96 2.19 -7.86
N ILE A 448 -15.49 2.82 -6.82
CA ILE A 448 -16.78 2.45 -6.25
C ILE A 448 -17.93 2.81 -7.19
N GLN A 449 -17.95 4.03 -7.74
CA GLN A 449 -18.99 4.42 -8.71
C GLN A 449 -18.94 3.57 -9.98
N THR A 450 -17.74 3.16 -10.43
CA THR A 450 -17.64 2.29 -11.62
C THR A 450 -18.22 0.91 -11.32
N LEU A 451 -17.96 0.34 -10.14
CA LEU A 451 -18.60 -0.92 -9.74
C LEU A 451 -20.12 -0.76 -9.63
N ALA A 452 -20.59 0.35 -9.05
CA ALA A 452 -22.00 0.66 -8.98
C ALA A 452 -22.65 0.72 -10.36
N ASP A 453 -21.97 1.31 -11.35
CA ASP A 453 -22.48 1.45 -12.73
C ASP A 453 -22.40 0.14 -13.54
N LEU A 454 -21.51 -0.79 -13.15
CA LEU A 454 -21.27 -2.06 -13.85
C LEU A 454 -22.10 -3.23 -13.32
N VAL A 455 -22.56 -3.17 -12.07
CA VAL A 455 -23.34 -4.23 -11.43
C VAL A 455 -24.82 -3.89 -11.51
N ASP A 456 -25.55 -4.66 -12.31
CA ASP A 456 -27.00 -4.49 -12.49
C ASP A 456 -27.80 -5.15 -11.36
N GLU A 457 -27.32 -6.27 -10.83
CA GLU A 457 -28.02 -7.06 -9.79
C GLU A 457 -27.06 -7.45 -8.66
N TRP A 458 -27.36 -6.96 -7.45
CA TRP A 458 -26.62 -7.26 -6.22
C TRP A 458 -27.18 -8.53 -5.57
N SER A 459 -26.56 -9.68 -5.89
CA SER A 459 -26.96 -10.99 -5.36
C SER A 459 -25.85 -11.67 -4.57
N THR A 460 -26.16 -12.78 -3.89
CA THR A 460 -25.21 -13.57 -3.09
C THR A 460 -24.11 -14.24 -3.93
N THR A 461 -24.30 -14.35 -5.25
CA THR A 461 -23.23 -14.74 -6.18
C THR A 461 -23.41 -13.98 -7.47
N MET A 462 -22.52 -13.05 -7.74
CA MET A 462 -22.55 -12.21 -8.92
C MET A 462 -21.77 -12.85 -10.07
N TYR A 463 -22.28 -12.69 -11.29
CA TYR A 463 -21.65 -13.17 -12.50
C TYR A 463 -21.54 -12.02 -13.50
N TRP A 464 -20.49 -12.06 -14.30
CA TRP A 464 -20.32 -11.17 -15.44
C TRP A 464 -20.61 -11.92 -16.74
N GLY A 465 -21.57 -11.42 -17.52
CA GLY A 465 -21.98 -11.99 -18.80
C GLY A 465 -23.24 -12.87 -18.72
N ILE A 466 -23.49 -13.65 -19.78
CA ILE A 466 -24.73 -14.42 -19.91
C ILE A 466 -24.71 -15.61 -18.95
N ARG A 467 -25.67 -15.64 -18.02
CA ARG A 467 -25.91 -16.79 -17.15
C ARG A 467 -26.47 -17.95 -17.98
N ARG A 468 -25.64 -18.97 -18.25
CA ARG A 468 -26.13 -20.24 -18.79
C ARG A 468 -26.85 -20.99 -17.66
N THR A 469 -28.18 -20.93 -17.64
CA THR A 469 -28.97 -21.77 -16.74
C THR A 469 -28.76 -23.24 -17.15
N ALA A 470 -28.21 -24.02 -16.23
CA ALA A 470 -28.05 -25.46 -16.40
C ALA A 470 -29.41 -26.15 -16.24
N GLY A 471 -30.24 -26.06 -17.28
CA GLY A 471 -31.44 -26.87 -17.45
C GLY A 471 -31.26 -27.73 -18.71
N ARG A 472 -31.34 -29.05 -18.56
CA ARG A 472 -31.45 -29.98 -19.69
C ARG A 472 -32.67 -29.59 -20.52
N GLY A 473 -32.44 -29.20 -21.78
CA GLY A 473 -33.48 -28.98 -22.78
C GLY A 473 -33.89 -27.52 -22.94
N ARG A 474 -33.44 -26.92 -24.05
CA ARG A 474 -33.71 -25.53 -24.53
C ARG A 474 -33.10 -24.44 -23.66
N GLY A 475 -31.99 -23.89 -24.14
CA GLY A 475 -31.42 -22.64 -23.62
C GLY A 475 -32.45 -21.52 -23.72
N ARG A 476 -33.14 -21.25 -22.60
CA ARG A 476 -33.99 -20.08 -22.46
C ARG A 476 -33.06 -18.91 -22.15
N LEU A 477 -32.97 -17.96 -23.09
CA LEU A 477 -32.45 -16.63 -22.83
C LEU A 477 -33.32 -16.00 -21.74
N VAL A 478 -32.85 -16.03 -20.49
CA VAL A 478 -33.42 -15.21 -19.43
C VAL A 478 -32.70 -13.86 -19.50
N THR A 479 -33.22 -12.95 -20.32
CA THR A 479 -32.97 -11.53 -20.15
C THR A 479 -33.71 -11.06 -18.89
N PRO A 480 -33.04 -10.49 -17.88
CA PRO A 480 -33.73 -9.85 -16.77
C PRO A 480 -34.36 -8.53 -17.25
N GLY A 481 -35.66 -8.34 -17.02
CA GLY A 481 -36.32 -7.03 -16.97
C GLY A 481 -36.40 -6.20 -18.26
N ARG A 482 -37.46 -6.40 -19.04
CA ARG A 482 -38.06 -5.48 -20.06
C ARG A 482 -37.14 -4.45 -20.75
N PRO A 483 -36.70 -4.70 -21.99
CA PRO A 483 -36.60 -3.65 -22.99
C PRO A 483 -37.96 -3.47 -23.67
N LYS A 484 -38.61 -2.32 -23.47
CA LYS A 484 -39.62 -1.87 -24.45
C LYS A 484 -38.87 -1.43 -25.71
N MET A 485 -39.10 -2.18 -26.78
CA MET A 485 -38.91 -1.88 -28.22
C MET A 485 -37.55 -1.37 -28.71
N GLY A 486 -36.99 -2.16 -29.63
CA GLY A 486 -35.96 -1.74 -30.59
C GLY A 486 -35.26 -2.96 -31.18
N LEU A 487 -35.71 -3.41 -32.36
CA LEU A 487 -35.13 -4.50 -33.14
C LEU A 487 -33.60 -4.48 -33.13
N TYR A 488 -32.97 -5.61 -32.80
CA TYR A 488 -31.65 -5.94 -33.34
C TYR A 488 -31.74 -7.24 -34.13
N LEU A 489 -31.58 -7.06 -35.45
CA LEU A 489 -31.44 -8.09 -36.45
C LEU A 489 -30.29 -9.04 -36.10
N GLN A 490 -30.66 -10.33 -36.05
CA GLN A 490 -29.79 -11.47 -36.23
C GLN A 490 -29.07 -11.37 -37.60
N SER A 491 -27.74 -11.29 -37.60
CA SER A 491 -26.87 -11.87 -38.64
C SER A 491 -25.49 -12.03 -37.98
N GLY A 492 -25.05 -13.23 -37.65
CA GLY A 492 -24.45 -14.17 -38.59
C GLY A 492 -23.19 -14.74 -37.93
N TRP A 493 -23.36 -15.64 -36.96
CA TRP A 493 -22.28 -16.51 -36.48
C TRP A 493 -22.73 -17.95 -36.75
N ARG A 494 -22.49 -18.40 -37.98
CA ARG A 494 -22.61 -19.81 -38.40
C ARG A 494 -21.19 -20.31 -38.60
N GLY A 495 -20.71 -21.09 -37.63
CA GLY A 495 -19.38 -21.67 -37.63
C GLY A 495 -19.40 -23.00 -36.89
N SER A 496 -19.82 -24.04 -37.63
CA SER A 496 -19.47 -25.46 -37.48
C SER A 496 -19.36 -26.04 -36.06
N THR A 497 -20.41 -26.73 -35.64
CA THR A 497 -20.31 -27.86 -34.72
C THR A 497 -19.90 -29.11 -35.51
N HIS A 498 -18.65 -29.54 -35.38
CA HIS A 498 -18.20 -30.94 -35.36
C HIS A 498 -16.68 -30.94 -35.15
N ASP A 499 -16.23 -31.00 -33.89
CA ASP A 499 -15.34 -32.08 -33.45
C ASP A 499 -15.09 -31.99 -31.94
N VAL A 500 -15.46 -33.06 -31.24
CA VAL A 500 -15.09 -33.28 -29.85
C VAL A 500 -13.72 -33.95 -29.88
N ARG A 501 -12.66 -33.21 -29.53
CA ARG A 501 -11.47 -33.82 -28.91
C ARG A 501 -11.26 -33.20 -27.55
N MET A 502 -11.33 -34.08 -26.55
CA MET A 502 -10.82 -33.82 -25.21
C MET A 502 -9.39 -33.29 -25.32
N MET A 503 -9.13 -32.08 -24.84
CA MET A 503 -7.77 -31.71 -24.45
C MET A 503 -7.54 -32.25 -23.05
N HIS A 504 -6.84 -33.39 -23.04
CA HIS A 504 -6.14 -33.91 -21.89
C HIS A 504 -5.29 -32.81 -21.24
N VAL A 505 -5.36 -32.76 -19.91
CA VAL A 505 -4.41 -32.04 -19.07
C VAL A 505 -3.07 -32.75 -19.22
N SER A 506 -2.10 -32.10 -19.85
CA SER A 506 -0.71 -32.53 -19.86
C SER A 506 0.12 -31.57 -19.01
N HIS A 507 0.79 -32.16 -18.03
CA HIS A 507 1.86 -31.56 -17.24
C HIS A 507 2.87 -30.85 -18.14
N TYR A 508 3.19 -29.59 -17.82
CA TYR A 508 4.40 -28.96 -18.33
C TYR A 508 5.58 -29.45 -17.47
N CYS A 509 6.26 -30.50 -17.94
CA CYS A 509 7.68 -30.71 -17.67
C CYS A 509 8.47 -29.72 -18.53
N VAL A 510 9.40 -29.01 -17.90
CA VAL A 510 10.37 -28.14 -18.58
C VAL A 510 11.51 -29.03 -19.06
N ASP A 511 11.50 -29.38 -20.34
CA ASP A 511 12.65 -30.00 -21.00
C ASP A 511 13.55 -28.90 -21.58
N PHE A 512 14.72 -28.76 -20.98
CA PHE A 512 15.87 -28.08 -21.55
C PHE A 512 16.39 -28.90 -22.73
N ARG A 513 16.56 -28.26 -23.90
CA ARG A 513 17.46 -28.76 -24.94
C ARG A 513 18.58 -27.76 -25.22
N PRO A 514 19.81 -28.27 -25.48
CA PRO A 514 21.03 -27.49 -25.48
C PRO A 514 21.19 -26.74 -26.81
N VAL A 515 21.60 -25.49 -26.73
CA VAL A 515 22.07 -24.73 -27.89
C VAL A 515 23.58 -24.86 -27.97
N GLY A 516 24.02 -25.27 -29.15
CA GLY A 516 25.35 -25.28 -29.75
C GLY A 516 26.55 -24.74 -28.97
N SER A 517 27.53 -25.62 -28.88
CA SER A 517 28.97 -25.38 -28.74
C SER A 517 29.46 -24.15 -29.49
N VAL A 518 30.07 -23.20 -28.76
CA VAL A 518 31.05 -22.25 -29.29
C VAL A 518 32.38 -22.57 -28.61
N GLN A 519 33.37 -22.95 -29.40
CA GLN A 519 34.75 -23.13 -28.98
C GLN A 519 35.55 -21.82 -29.15
N PHE A 520 36.61 -21.69 -28.33
CA PHE A 520 37.72 -20.71 -28.35
C PHE A 520 37.36 -19.29 -27.87
N VAL A 521 38.10 -18.62 -26.96
CA VAL A 521 39.53 -18.65 -26.64
C VAL A 521 39.77 -18.52 -25.13
N ASP A 522 40.71 -19.34 -24.65
CA ASP A 522 41.30 -19.36 -23.32
C ASP A 522 42.42 -18.29 -23.25
N ALA A 523 42.28 -17.25 -22.42
CA ALA A 523 43.38 -16.38 -21.99
C ALA A 523 42.96 -15.42 -20.87
N GLY A 524 43.56 -15.57 -19.69
CA GLY A 524 43.94 -14.39 -18.90
C GLY A 524 43.20 -14.09 -17.60
N ILE A 525 43.01 -15.08 -16.71
CA ILE A 525 42.88 -14.81 -15.27
C ILE A 525 44.27 -14.93 -14.64
N HIS A 526 44.96 -13.80 -14.48
CA HIS A 526 46.02 -13.58 -13.48
C HIS A 526 46.50 -12.13 -13.57
N ARG A 527 45.83 -11.22 -12.85
CA ARG A 527 46.35 -9.94 -12.30
C ARG A 527 45.17 -9.08 -11.84
N LEU A 528 44.86 -9.15 -10.54
CA LEU A 528 44.31 -8.06 -9.73
C LEU A 528 44.11 -8.58 -8.29
N MET A 529 45.22 -8.95 -7.68
CA MET A 529 45.44 -8.82 -6.24
C MET A 529 46.77 -8.09 -6.11
N GLN A 530 46.76 -6.96 -5.40
CA GLN A 530 47.78 -5.90 -5.26
C GLN A 530 47.45 -4.62 -6.03
N VAL A 531 46.56 -3.79 -5.46
CA VAL A 531 46.83 -2.41 -5.01
C VAL A 531 45.95 -2.17 -3.79
#